data_AF-S7VIK3-F1
#
_entry.id   AF-S7VIK3-F1
#
_cell.length_a   1.000
_cell.length_b   1.000
_cell.length_c   1.000
_cell.angle_alpha   90.00
_cell.angle_beta   90.00
_cell.angle_gamma   90.00
#
_symmetry.space_group_name_H-M   'P 1'
#
loop_
_entity.id
_entity.type
_entity.pdbx_description
1 polymer ?
#
loop_
_entity_poly.entity_id
_entity_poly.type
_entity_poly.pdbx_seq_one_letter_code
_entity_poly.pdbx_strand_id
1 'polypeptide(L)'
;MNDQELEPEIITEPPYSSLISTDTISSGDYKTFTIGSTSESTYEAVNLLKGDIGLEYINIVSNIYEGVEELENKLPLYHYIFMDEKIGTSSGVQIGIIEDRIATIFLGSGEELEKWPKDLSQSAISKGDDVAVLYDKLKTISENEKYKNKFEAINLLTKDLSKIYDTQMSKSPQWYFGHTIETNKMDVVKLNFKEGVLENIIVDHFQTF
;
A
#
# COMPACT_ATOMS: atom_id res chain seq x y z
N MET A 1 -34.34 20.59 10.47
CA MET A 1 -33.63 19.34 10.17
C MET A 1 -33.15 19.48 8.76
N ASN A 2 -31.83 19.51 8.58
CA ASN A 2 -31.19 19.84 7.31
C ASN A 2 -30.89 18.51 6.60
N ASP A 3 -31.79 18.06 5.74
CA ASP A 3 -31.53 16.96 4.81
C ASP A 3 -30.61 17.52 3.72
N GLN A 4 -29.30 17.42 3.92
CA GLN A 4 -28.37 17.54 2.81
C GLN A 4 -28.42 16.22 2.04
N GLU A 5 -29.17 16.21 0.94
CA GLU A 5 -29.02 15.19 -0.10
C GLU A 5 -27.55 15.16 -0.49
N LEU A 6 -26.87 14.06 -0.17
CA LEU A 6 -25.53 13.80 -0.66
C LEU A 6 -25.64 13.64 -2.18
N GLU A 7 -25.03 14.56 -2.92
CA GLU A 7 -24.91 14.42 -4.38
C GLU A 7 -24.25 13.06 -4.68
N PRO A 8 -24.78 12.29 -5.65
CA PRO A 8 -24.22 10.99 -5.96
C PRO A 8 -22.76 11.16 -6.41
N GLU A 9 -21.85 10.36 -5.84
CA GLU A 9 -20.47 10.29 -6.32
C GLU A 9 -20.48 9.99 -7.82
N ILE A 10 -19.86 10.86 -8.61
CA ILE A 10 -19.68 10.64 -10.04
C ILE A 10 -18.61 9.55 -10.18
N ILE A 11 -19.04 8.31 -10.37
CA ILE A 11 -18.15 7.20 -10.74
C ILE A 11 -17.77 7.40 -12.21
N THR A 12 -16.63 8.05 -12.46
CA THR A 12 -16.03 8.08 -13.80
C THR A 12 -15.34 6.75 -14.06
N GLU A 13 -15.72 6.05 -15.12
CA GLU A 13 -14.97 4.88 -15.56
C GLU A 13 -13.53 5.32 -15.88
N PRO A 14 -12.51 4.59 -15.38
CA PRO A 14 -11.14 4.89 -15.73
C PRO A 14 -10.97 4.73 -17.25
N PRO A 15 -10.26 5.66 -17.90
CA PRO A 15 -10.12 5.63 -19.35
C PRO A 15 -9.40 4.36 -19.79
N TYR A 16 -9.85 3.80 -20.91
CA TYR A 16 -9.30 2.55 -21.43
C TYR A 16 -7.80 2.71 -21.72
N SER A 17 -6.99 1.83 -21.14
CA SER A 17 -5.55 1.82 -21.36
C SER A 17 -5.12 0.49 -21.98
N SER A 18 -4.21 0.53 -22.97
CA SER A 18 -3.60 -0.66 -23.57
C SER A 18 -2.11 -0.72 -23.27
N LEU A 19 -1.60 -1.94 -23.04
CA LEU A 19 -0.16 -2.20 -23.00
C LEU A 19 0.40 -2.12 -24.42
N ILE A 20 1.38 -1.25 -24.62
CA ILE A 20 2.04 -1.01 -25.91
C ILE A 20 3.29 -1.88 -26.04
N SER A 21 4.12 -1.90 -25.01
CA SER A 21 5.37 -2.67 -24.98
C SER A 21 5.83 -2.94 -23.56
N THR A 22 6.76 -3.88 -23.42
CA THR A 22 7.42 -4.21 -22.16
C THR A 22 8.92 -4.29 -22.37
N ASP A 23 9.68 -3.53 -21.58
CA ASP A 23 11.14 -3.64 -21.50
C ASP A 23 11.54 -4.48 -20.29
N THR A 24 12.57 -5.33 -20.45
CA THR A 24 13.20 -6.07 -19.35
C THR A 24 14.67 -5.69 -19.24
N ILE A 25 15.05 -5.13 -18.11
CA ILE A 25 16.42 -4.74 -17.79
C ILE A 25 16.97 -5.73 -16.76
N SER A 26 17.99 -6.51 -17.14
CA SER A 26 18.60 -7.55 -16.30
C SER A 26 20.10 -7.32 -16.03
N SER A 27 20.66 -6.20 -16.51
CA SER A 27 22.04 -5.81 -16.22
C SER A 27 22.24 -4.30 -16.41
N GLY A 28 23.28 -3.74 -15.77
CA GLY A 28 23.60 -2.32 -15.86
C GLY A 28 22.65 -1.44 -15.06
N ASP A 29 22.38 -0.25 -15.60
CA ASP A 29 21.60 0.79 -14.96
C ASP A 29 20.33 1.12 -15.76
N TYR A 30 19.26 1.49 -15.06
CA TYR A 30 18.05 2.09 -15.61
C TYR A 30 17.67 3.30 -14.76
N LYS A 31 17.76 4.51 -15.33
CA LYS A 31 17.61 5.77 -14.60
C LYS A 31 18.54 5.81 -13.37
N THR A 32 17.98 5.85 -12.16
CA THR A 32 18.71 5.84 -10.88
C THR A 32 18.92 4.44 -10.31
N PHE A 33 18.38 3.39 -10.94
CA PHE A 33 18.40 2.02 -10.45
C PHE A 33 19.55 1.23 -11.07
N THR A 34 20.34 0.57 -10.22
CA THR A 34 21.44 -0.31 -10.64
C THR A 34 21.10 -1.75 -10.30
N ILE A 35 21.14 -2.65 -11.28
CA ILE A 35 20.93 -4.09 -11.06
C ILE A 35 22.02 -4.63 -10.13
N GLY A 36 21.63 -5.46 -9.16
CA GLY A 36 22.50 -5.97 -8.10
C GLY A 36 22.54 -5.09 -6.85
N SER A 37 21.84 -3.95 -6.83
CA SER A 37 21.72 -3.11 -5.64
C SER A 37 20.85 -3.76 -4.56
N THR A 38 21.10 -3.40 -3.30
CA THR A 38 20.23 -3.79 -2.18
C THR A 38 18.90 -3.04 -2.27
N SER A 39 17.85 -3.63 -1.71
CA SER A 39 16.53 -3.00 -1.55
C SER A 39 16.60 -1.63 -0.87
N GLU A 40 17.41 -1.46 0.18
CA GLU A 40 17.64 -0.16 0.82
C GLU A 40 18.21 0.88 -0.17
N SER A 41 19.27 0.53 -0.91
CA SER A 41 19.85 1.42 -1.93
C SER A 41 18.86 1.71 -3.07
N THR A 42 18.05 0.72 -3.44
CA THR A 42 16.96 0.89 -4.41
C THR A 42 15.88 1.84 -3.88
N TYR A 43 15.55 1.80 -2.59
CA TYR A 43 14.61 2.73 -1.97
C TYR A 43 15.13 4.17 -1.97
N GLU A 44 16.43 4.36 -1.72
CA GLU A 44 17.09 5.66 -1.90
C GLU A 44 17.00 6.13 -3.35
N ALA A 45 17.25 5.25 -4.32
CA ALA A 45 17.14 5.56 -5.75
C ALA A 45 15.70 5.95 -6.18
N VAL A 46 14.67 5.31 -5.61
CA VAL A 46 13.27 5.74 -5.79
C VAL A 46 13.07 7.14 -5.22
N ASN A 47 13.59 7.41 -4.01
CA ASN A 47 13.47 8.72 -3.37
C ASN A 47 14.14 9.85 -4.14
N LEU A 48 15.25 9.58 -4.82
CA LEU A 48 15.90 10.53 -5.72
C LEU A 48 15.03 10.84 -6.94
N LEU A 49 14.36 9.82 -7.49
CA LEU A 49 13.54 9.97 -8.69
C LEU A 49 12.19 10.65 -8.39
N LYS A 50 11.68 10.53 -7.17
CA LYS A 50 10.28 10.85 -6.84
C LYS A 50 9.86 12.29 -7.21
N GLY A 51 10.75 13.26 -7.04
CA GLY A 51 10.48 14.67 -7.37
C GLY A 51 10.36 14.91 -8.87
N ASP A 52 11.12 14.18 -9.68
CA ASP A 52 11.14 14.34 -11.15
C ASP A 52 9.90 13.75 -11.82
N ILE A 53 9.31 12.71 -11.22
CA ILE A 53 8.16 11.99 -11.77
C ILE A 53 6.86 12.16 -10.98
N GLY A 54 6.86 13.03 -9.95
CA GLY A 54 5.69 13.30 -9.13
C GLY A 54 5.19 12.09 -8.32
N LEU A 55 6.11 11.27 -7.82
CA LEU A 55 5.77 10.04 -7.09
C LEU A 55 5.69 10.31 -5.57
N GLU A 56 4.57 9.95 -4.97
CA GLU A 56 4.35 10.12 -3.52
C GLU A 56 4.47 8.80 -2.74
N TYR A 57 4.22 7.68 -3.40
CA TYR A 57 4.21 6.35 -2.80
C TYR A 57 4.76 5.29 -3.74
N ILE A 58 5.10 4.12 -3.18
CA ILE A 58 5.37 2.90 -3.95
C ILE A 58 4.54 1.74 -3.40
N ASN A 59 4.18 0.80 -4.26
CA ASN A 59 3.47 -0.42 -3.85
C ASN A 59 4.48 -1.53 -3.59
N ILE A 60 4.34 -2.20 -2.44
CA ILE A 60 5.20 -3.26 -1.96
C ILE A 60 4.39 -4.56 -2.00
N VAL A 61 4.77 -5.47 -2.88
CA VAL A 61 4.05 -6.74 -3.08
C VAL A 61 4.40 -7.69 -1.94
N SER A 62 3.39 -8.34 -1.35
CA SER A 62 3.58 -9.36 -0.31
C SER A 62 4.43 -8.89 0.89
N ASN A 63 4.21 -7.67 1.36
CA ASN A 63 4.85 -7.12 2.56
C ASN A 63 4.15 -7.62 3.84
N ILE A 64 4.34 -8.91 4.11
CA ILE A 64 3.57 -9.66 5.11
C ILE A 64 4.22 -9.55 6.49
N TYR A 65 3.38 -9.45 7.50
CA TYR A 65 3.70 -9.46 8.93
C TYR A 65 2.91 -10.58 9.62
N GLU A 66 3.55 -11.28 10.56
CA GLU A 66 2.97 -12.48 11.20
C GLU A 66 2.22 -12.14 12.51
N GLY A 67 2.38 -10.93 13.04
CA GLY A 67 1.72 -10.50 14.27
C GLY A 67 1.65 -8.98 14.42
N VAL A 68 0.78 -8.53 15.33
CA VAL A 68 0.58 -7.11 15.61
C VAL A 68 1.82 -6.49 16.23
N GLU A 69 2.60 -7.27 16.99
CA GLU A 69 3.80 -6.84 17.69
C GLU A 69 4.84 -6.21 16.76
N GLU A 70 4.88 -6.61 15.49
CA GLU A 70 5.81 -6.09 14.50
C GLU A 70 5.40 -4.71 13.95
N LEU A 71 4.16 -4.26 14.21
CA LEU A 71 3.55 -3.13 13.50
C LEU A 71 3.76 -1.77 14.15
N GLU A 72 4.14 -1.69 15.44
CA GLU A 72 4.12 -0.46 16.25
C GLU A 72 4.73 0.75 15.54
N ASN A 73 5.93 0.58 14.99
CA ASN A 73 6.66 1.65 14.31
C ASN A 73 6.54 1.58 12.78
N LYS A 74 5.71 0.68 12.26
CA LYS A 74 5.54 0.41 10.83
C LYS A 74 4.27 1.04 10.28
N LEU A 75 3.17 1.05 11.04
CA LEU A 75 1.87 1.57 10.58
C LEU A 75 1.96 3.00 10.00
N PRO A 76 2.68 3.96 10.62
CA PRO A 76 2.76 5.32 10.07
C PRO A 76 3.57 5.45 8.77
N LEU A 77 4.22 4.37 8.32
CA LEU A 77 5.03 4.36 7.10
C LEU A 77 4.20 4.06 5.84
N TYR A 78 2.94 3.64 6.00
CA TYR A 78 2.11 3.10 4.92
C TYR A 78 0.73 3.76 4.86
N HIS A 79 0.19 3.86 3.65
CA HIS A 79 -1.16 4.37 3.38
C HIS A 79 -2.23 3.27 3.40
N TYR A 80 -1.84 2.00 3.22
CA TYR A 80 -2.81 0.89 3.15
C TYR A 80 -2.36 -0.29 3.99
N ILE A 81 -3.26 -0.71 4.89
CA ILE A 81 -3.12 -1.88 5.76
C ILE A 81 -4.23 -2.86 5.41
N PHE A 82 -3.86 -4.12 5.18
CA PHE A 82 -4.80 -5.22 5.01
C PHE A 82 -4.62 -6.24 6.13
N MET A 83 -5.71 -6.76 6.67
CA MET A 83 -5.73 -7.75 7.75
C MET A 83 -6.76 -8.82 7.44
N ASP A 84 -6.38 -10.09 7.50
CA ASP A 84 -7.29 -11.19 7.23
C ASP A 84 -6.93 -12.47 8.00
N GLU A 85 -7.87 -13.41 8.04
CA GLU A 85 -7.68 -14.78 8.56
C GLU A 85 -6.89 -15.65 7.57
N LYS A 86 -7.19 -15.47 6.30
CA LYS A 86 -6.51 -16.09 5.17
C LYS A 86 -6.64 -15.16 3.99
N ILE A 87 -5.76 -15.27 3.01
CA ILE A 87 -5.77 -14.37 1.85
C ILE A 87 -7.15 -14.39 1.15
N GLY A 88 -7.83 -13.23 1.17
CA GLY A 88 -9.01 -12.95 0.34
C GLY A 88 -10.36 -13.37 0.93
N THR A 89 -10.57 -13.27 2.25
CA THR A 89 -11.92 -13.47 2.82
C THR A 89 -12.79 -12.22 2.67
N SER A 90 -14.11 -12.42 2.61
CA SER A 90 -15.09 -11.33 2.60
C SER A 90 -15.09 -10.49 3.89
N SER A 91 -14.42 -10.98 4.93
CA SER A 91 -14.34 -10.35 6.25
C SER A 91 -12.94 -9.84 6.57
N GLY A 92 -12.01 -9.89 5.60
CA GLY A 92 -10.76 -9.16 5.67
C GLY A 92 -11.03 -7.67 5.81
N VAL A 93 -10.09 -6.93 6.39
CA VAL A 93 -10.24 -5.53 6.74
C VAL A 93 -9.16 -4.74 6.04
N GLN A 94 -9.58 -3.71 5.34
CA GLN A 94 -8.72 -2.75 4.66
C GLN A 94 -8.84 -1.42 5.40
N ILE A 95 -7.70 -0.85 5.78
CA ILE A 95 -7.63 0.47 6.42
C ILE A 95 -6.78 1.36 5.52
N GLY A 96 -7.37 2.47 5.06
CA GLY A 96 -6.69 3.52 4.32
C GLY A 96 -6.29 4.67 5.23
N ILE A 97 -5.06 5.14 5.09
CA ILE A 97 -4.46 6.23 5.85
C ILE A 97 -4.08 7.35 4.88
N ILE A 98 -4.54 8.56 5.18
CA ILE A 98 -4.19 9.78 4.45
C ILE A 98 -3.82 10.84 5.49
N GLU A 99 -2.71 11.55 5.29
CA GLU A 99 -2.24 12.62 6.18
C GLU A 99 -2.21 12.20 7.67
N ASP A 100 -1.64 11.02 7.94
CA ASP A 100 -1.53 10.43 9.28
C ASP A 100 -2.88 10.18 9.98
N ARG A 101 -3.98 10.06 9.22
CA ARG A 101 -5.32 9.75 9.75
C ARG A 101 -5.99 8.61 9.01
N ILE A 102 -6.86 7.87 9.71
CA ILE A 102 -7.69 6.83 9.10
C ILE A 102 -8.74 7.49 8.19
N ALA A 103 -8.59 7.36 6.88
CA ALA A 103 -9.51 7.92 5.90
C ALA A 103 -10.63 6.95 5.56
N THR A 104 -10.30 5.67 5.39
CA THR A 104 -11.25 4.65 4.95
C THR A 104 -11.09 3.35 5.72
N ILE A 105 -12.21 2.64 5.88
CA ILE A 105 -12.24 1.29 6.43
C ILE A 105 -13.20 0.48 5.57
N PHE A 106 -12.71 -0.59 4.96
CA PHE A 106 -13.52 -1.48 4.12
C PHE A 106 -13.39 -2.92 4.59
N LEU A 107 -14.47 -3.69 4.44
CA LEU A 107 -14.40 -5.15 4.48
C LEU A 107 -14.01 -5.72 3.11
N GLY A 108 -13.52 -6.96 3.09
CA GLY A 108 -13.22 -7.69 1.84
C GLY A 108 -14.45 -7.90 0.95
N SER A 109 -15.66 -7.73 1.48
CA SER A 109 -16.91 -7.67 0.73
C SER A 109 -17.12 -6.38 -0.07
N GLY A 110 -16.30 -5.35 0.16
CA GLY A 110 -16.48 -3.99 -0.36
C GLY A 110 -17.37 -3.11 0.51
N GLU A 111 -17.87 -3.61 1.65
CA GLU A 111 -18.65 -2.80 2.59
C GLU A 111 -17.77 -1.75 3.28
N GLU A 112 -18.10 -0.48 3.11
CA GLU A 112 -17.45 0.62 3.83
C GLU A 112 -17.98 0.75 5.26
N LEU A 113 -17.07 0.98 6.21
CA LEU A 113 -17.38 1.10 7.62
C LEU A 113 -16.92 2.45 8.17
N GLU A 114 -17.73 3.04 9.05
CA GLU A 114 -17.29 4.19 9.87
C GLU A 114 -16.31 3.77 10.99
N LYS A 115 -16.42 2.51 11.43
CA LYS A 115 -15.55 1.93 12.44
C LYS A 115 -15.45 0.41 12.35
N TRP A 116 -14.33 -0.12 12.81
CA TRP A 116 -14.09 -1.55 12.92
C TRP A 116 -13.29 -1.91 14.19
N PRO A 117 -13.68 -2.96 14.94
CA PRO A 117 -14.92 -3.74 14.79
C PRO A 117 -16.17 -2.96 15.19
N LYS A 118 -17.31 -3.24 14.55
CA LYS A 118 -18.57 -2.48 14.76
C LYS A 118 -19.12 -2.58 16.19
N ASP A 119 -18.96 -3.72 16.83
CA ASP A 119 -19.49 -4.03 18.17
C ASP A 119 -18.54 -3.63 19.31
N LEU A 120 -17.30 -3.22 19.00
CA LEU A 120 -16.41 -2.63 19.98
C LEU A 120 -16.64 -1.10 20.01
N SER A 121 -16.57 -0.54 21.22
CA SER A 121 -16.73 0.91 21.44
C SER A 121 -15.38 1.59 21.53
N GLN A 122 -14.66 1.45 22.64
CA GLN A 122 -13.44 2.19 22.91
C GLN A 122 -12.23 1.72 22.10
N SER A 123 -12.12 0.42 21.83
CA SER A 123 -10.99 -0.15 21.08
C SER A 123 -11.22 -0.19 19.57
N ALA A 124 -12.41 0.20 19.09
CA ALA A 124 -12.67 0.24 17.65
C ALA A 124 -11.86 1.35 16.98
N ILE A 125 -11.31 1.01 15.81
CA ILE A 125 -10.70 1.93 14.88
C ILE A 125 -11.82 2.63 14.15
N SER A 126 -11.80 3.95 14.12
CA SER A 126 -12.82 4.80 13.50
C SER A 126 -12.17 5.68 12.45
N LYS A 127 -12.94 6.06 11.42
CA LYS A 127 -12.50 7.11 10.50
C LYS A 127 -12.17 8.39 11.28
N GLY A 128 -11.11 9.07 10.84
CA GLY A 128 -10.58 10.27 11.46
C GLY A 128 -9.64 10.03 12.63
N ASP A 129 -9.51 8.80 13.13
CA ASP A 129 -8.51 8.45 14.13
C ASP A 129 -7.11 8.82 13.64
N ASP A 130 -6.26 9.24 14.57
CA ASP A 130 -4.84 9.46 14.32
C ASP A 130 -4.11 8.11 14.14
N VAL A 131 -3.21 8.00 13.18
CA VAL A 131 -2.43 6.77 12.96
C VAL A 131 -1.60 6.40 14.19
N ALA A 132 -1.22 7.36 15.04
CA ALA A 132 -0.46 7.13 16.25
C ALA A 132 -1.20 6.26 17.28
N VAL A 133 -2.54 6.25 17.28
CA VAL A 133 -3.33 5.39 18.20
C VAL A 133 -3.67 4.03 17.60
N LEU A 134 -3.32 3.80 16.32
CA LEU A 134 -3.75 2.62 15.58
C LEU A 134 -3.14 1.34 16.16
N TYR A 135 -1.86 1.36 16.52
CA TYR A 135 -1.18 0.20 17.09
C TYR A 135 -1.88 -0.30 18.37
N ASP A 136 -2.13 0.59 19.33
CA ASP A 136 -2.77 0.22 20.60
C ASP A 136 -4.17 -0.35 20.40
N LYS A 137 -4.92 0.20 19.46
CA LYS A 137 -6.24 -0.31 19.08
C LYS A 137 -6.13 -1.70 18.45
N LEU A 138 -5.25 -1.88 17.47
CA LEU A 138 -5.02 -3.17 16.82
C LEU A 138 -4.60 -4.24 17.83
N LYS A 139 -3.69 -3.91 18.74
CA LYS A 139 -3.26 -4.79 19.83
C LYS A 139 -4.41 -5.20 20.73
N THR A 140 -5.25 -4.24 21.13
CA THR A 140 -6.44 -4.53 21.94
C THR A 140 -7.44 -5.42 21.18
N ILE A 141 -7.61 -5.19 19.87
CA ILE A 141 -8.50 -5.99 19.03
C ILE A 141 -7.92 -7.40 18.82
N SER A 142 -6.61 -7.56 18.68
CA SER A 142 -5.97 -8.87 18.50
C SER A 142 -6.05 -9.77 19.73
N GLU A 143 -6.16 -9.18 20.92
CA GLU A 143 -6.40 -9.91 22.17
C GLU A 143 -7.87 -10.37 22.32
N ASN A 144 -8.78 -9.89 21.48
CA ASN A 144 -10.17 -10.31 21.50
C ASN A 144 -10.34 -11.63 20.72
N GLU A 145 -10.81 -12.68 21.40
CA GLU A 145 -11.04 -14.02 20.82
C GLU A 145 -11.87 -14.02 19.53
N LYS A 146 -12.80 -13.07 19.37
CA LYS A 146 -13.64 -12.95 18.17
C LYS A 146 -12.87 -12.42 16.95
N TYR A 147 -11.81 -11.64 17.18
CA TYR A 147 -11.10 -10.89 16.14
C TYR A 147 -9.65 -11.30 15.96
N LYS A 148 -9.08 -12.07 16.88
CA LYS A 148 -7.67 -12.48 16.85
C LYS A 148 -7.24 -13.09 15.51
N ASN A 149 -8.12 -13.89 14.88
CA ASN A 149 -7.78 -14.54 13.61
C ASN A 149 -7.58 -13.54 12.47
N LYS A 150 -8.09 -12.29 12.58
CA LYS A 150 -7.88 -11.24 11.57
C LYS A 150 -6.43 -10.79 11.45
N PHE A 151 -5.58 -11.18 12.40
CA PHE A 151 -4.18 -10.81 12.44
C PHE A 151 -3.26 -11.95 11.99
N GLU A 152 -3.81 -13.04 11.45
CA GLU A 152 -3.03 -14.16 10.89
C GLU A 152 -2.34 -13.79 9.57
N ALA A 153 -2.87 -12.82 8.82
CA ALA A 153 -2.26 -12.28 7.61
C ALA A 153 -2.38 -10.75 7.58
N ILE A 154 -1.32 -10.05 7.97
CA ILE A 154 -1.25 -8.58 7.90
C ILE A 154 -0.35 -8.18 6.73
N ASN A 155 -0.80 -7.24 5.90
CA ASN A 155 -0.04 -6.76 4.74
C ASN A 155 -0.02 -5.22 4.70
N LEU A 156 1.17 -4.64 4.57
CA LEU A 156 1.37 -3.19 4.47
C LEU A 156 1.80 -2.83 3.04
N LEU A 157 0.86 -2.33 2.24
CA LEU A 157 0.97 -2.38 0.77
C LEU A 157 1.57 -1.11 0.15
N THR A 158 1.12 0.07 0.57
CA THR A 158 1.48 1.33 -0.11
C THR A 158 2.40 2.14 0.79
N LYS A 159 3.70 2.12 0.48
CA LYS A 159 4.74 2.79 1.26
C LYS A 159 4.80 4.27 0.90
N ASP A 160 4.66 5.13 1.90
CA ASP A 160 4.85 6.56 1.76
C ASP A 160 6.34 6.88 1.54
N LEU A 161 6.67 7.60 0.46
CA LEU A 161 8.05 7.98 0.13
C LEU A 161 8.55 9.20 0.92
N SER A 162 7.71 9.91 1.65
CA SER A 162 8.15 10.94 2.61
C SER A 162 8.75 10.34 3.89
N LYS A 163 8.44 9.07 4.18
CA LYS A 163 8.84 8.37 5.41
C LYS A 163 10.12 7.56 5.18
N ILE A 164 10.76 7.12 6.26
CA ILE A 164 12.00 6.32 6.21
C ILE A 164 11.81 4.94 5.57
N TYR A 165 12.91 4.32 5.16
CA TYR A 165 12.95 2.94 4.68
C TYR A 165 12.47 1.97 5.76
N ASP A 166 11.70 0.97 5.35
CA ASP A 166 11.31 -0.15 6.20
C ASP A 166 12.10 -1.39 5.81
N THR A 167 12.94 -1.87 6.72
CA THR A 167 13.77 -3.07 6.52
C THR A 167 12.96 -4.33 6.19
N GLN A 168 11.69 -4.44 6.59
CA GLN A 168 10.86 -5.60 6.23
C GLN A 168 10.63 -5.67 4.71
N MET A 169 10.63 -4.52 4.02
CA MET A 169 10.44 -4.46 2.57
C MET A 169 11.53 -5.21 1.81
N SER A 170 12.69 -5.49 2.41
CA SER A 170 13.74 -6.31 1.78
C SER A 170 13.29 -7.75 1.51
N LYS A 171 12.25 -8.24 2.20
CA LYS A 171 11.66 -9.57 1.99
C LYS A 171 10.61 -9.58 0.87
N SER A 172 10.15 -8.41 0.43
CA SER A 172 9.19 -8.30 -0.66
C SER A 172 9.84 -8.70 -1.99
N PRO A 173 9.20 -9.55 -2.80
CA PRO A 173 9.74 -9.97 -4.10
C PRO A 173 9.63 -8.88 -5.16
N GLN A 174 8.78 -7.87 -4.98
CA GLN A 174 8.54 -6.86 -6.00
C GLN A 174 8.03 -5.56 -5.40
N TRP A 175 8.57 -4.44 -5.87
CA TRP A 175 7.96 -3.12 -5.69
C TRP A 175 7.52 -2.59 -7.04
N TYR A 176 6.45 -1.79 -7.08
CA TYR A 176 6.05 -1.15 -8.33
C TYR A 176 5.44 0.24 -8.13
N PHE A 177 5.57 1.06 -9.16
CA PHE A 177 4.94 2.36 -9.26
C PHE A 177 4.60 2.69 -10.70
N GLY A 178 3.55 3.51 -10.87
CA GLY A 178 3.18 4.08 -12.15
C GLY A 178 3.60 5.55 -12.20
N HIS A 179 3.98 6.04 -13.37
CA HIS A 179 4.14 7.47 -13.59
C HIS A 179 3.74 7.87 -15.01
N THR A 180 3.15 9.05 -15.15
CA THR A 180 2.82 9.64 -16.45
C THR A 180 4.11 10.07 -17.15
N ILE A 181 4.25 9.74 -18.43
CA ILE A 181 5.37 10.21 -19.27
C ILE A 181 4.94 11.48 -20.02
N GLU A 182 3.76 11.44 -20.60
CA GLU A 182 3.11 12.54 -21.31
C GLU A 182 1.60 12.28 -21.33
N THR A 183 0.83 13.21 -21.91
CA THR A 183 -0.62 13.02 -22.06
C THR A 183 -0.91 11.66 -22.70
N ASN A 184 -1.79 10.88 -22.06
CA ASN A 184 -2.20 9.55 -22.49
C ASN A 184 -1.09 8.48 -22.54
N LYS A 185 0.08 8.70 -21.92
CA LYS A 185 1.12 7.67 -21.79
C LYS A 185 1.62 7.54 -20.36
N MET A 186 1.79 6.30 -19.93
CA MET A 186 2.20 5.95 -18.57
C MET A 186 3.16 4.77 -18.60
N ASP A 187 4.16 4.82 -17.73
CA ASP A 187 4.97 3.64 -17.42
C ASP A 187 4.53 3.04 -16.10
N VAL A 188 4.47 1.72 -16.03
CA VAL A 188 4.47 0.97 -14.77
C VAL A 188 5.83 0.30 -14.63
N VAL A 189 6.61 0.76 -13.66
CA VAL A 189 7.93 0.23 -13.34
C VAL A 189 7.79 -0.79 -12.23
N LYS A 190 8.28 -2.01 -12.46
CA LYS A 190 8.33 -3.11 -11.49
C LYS A 190 9.78 -3.45 -11.19
N LEU A 191 10.16 -3.29 -9.93
CA LEU A 191 11.47 -3.60 -9.39
C LEU A 191 11.41 -4.98 -8.76
N ASN A 192 12.05 -5.98 -9.37
CA ASN A 192 11.97 -7.37 -8.91
C ASN A 192 13.20 -7.74 -8.08
N PHE A 193 12.96 -8.24 -6.88
CA PHE A 193 13.99 -8.55 -5.91
C PHE A 193 14.12 -10.06 -5.69
N LYS A 194 15.35 -10.49 -5.46
CA LYS A 194 15.69 -11.82 -4.98
C LYS A 194 16.60 -11.67 -3.77
N GLU A 195 16.16 -12.19 -2.63
CA GLU A 195 16.91 -12.09 -1.36
C GLU A 195 17.31 -10.65 -1.01
N GLY A 196 16.42 -9.69 -1.30
CA GLY A 196 16.64 -8.26 -1.04
C GLY A 196 17.58 -7.56 -2.01
N VAL A 197 17.95 -8.22 -3.13
CA VAL A 197 18.80 -7.67 -4.20
C VAL A 197 17.97 -7.47 -5.47
N LEU A 198 18.09 -6.32 -6.12
CA LEU A 198 17.40 -5.99 -7.37
C LEU A 198 17.94 -6.86 -8.51
N GLU A 199 17.14 -7.84 -8.95
CA GLU A 199 17.54 -8.82 -9.98
C GLU A 199 17.23 -8.32 -11.38
N ASN A 200 16.06 -7.70 -11.57
CA ASN A 200 15.65 -7.13 -12.85
C ASN A 200 14.59 -6.05 -12.66
N ILE A 201 14.42 -5.24 -13.69
CA ILE A 201 13.39 -4.20 -13.78
C ILE A 201 12.53 -4.51 -15.00
N ILE A 202 11.22 -4.47 -14.82
CA ILE A 202 10.25 -4.55 -15.91
C ILE A 202 9.60 -3.17 -16.04
N VAL A 203 9.56 -2.64 -17.25
CA VAL A 203 8.86 -1.39 -17.56
C VAL A 203 7.75 -1.71 -18.56
N ASP A 204 6.51 -1.58 -18.11
CA ASP A 204 5.33 -1.74 -18.96
C ASP A 204 4.86 -0.37 -19.44
N HIS A 205 4.83 -0.18 -20.75
CA HIS A 205 4.43 1.08 -21.39
C HIS A 205 2.97 1.03 -21.77
N PHE A 206 2.16 1.94 -21.22
CA PHE A 206 0.72 2.02 -21.48
C PHE A 206 0.36 3.27 -22.28
N GLN A 207 -0.70 3.14 -23.08
CA GLN A 207 -1.38 4.27 -23.72
C GLN A 207 -2.86 4.28 -23.35
N THR A 208 -3.36 5.44 -22.96
CA THR A 208 -4.76 5.69 -22.59
C THR A 208 -5.52 6.32 -23.77
N PHE A 209 -6.79 5.98 -23.97
CA PHE A 209 -7.63 6.44 -25.09
C PHE A 209 -8.83 7.26 -24.64
#